data_AF-W0ES59-F1
#
_entry.id   AF-W0ES59-F1
#
_cell.length_a   1.000
_cell.length_b   1.000
_cell.length_c   1.000
_cell.angle_alpha   90.00
_cell.angle_beta   90.00
_cell.angle_gamma   90.00
#
_symmetry.space_group_name_H-M   'P 1'
#
loop_
_entity.id
_entity.type
_entity.pdbx_description
1 polymer ?
#
loop_
_entity_poly.entity_id
_entity_poly.type
_entity_poly.pdbx_seq_one_letter_code
_entity_poly.pdbx_strand_id
1 'polypeptide(L)'
;MLIQENDSIRNSEEVWNIARALQILIEANKLESEITPLKIKIIMAMASCNYQIDNLDYAYNCAVIAKEKIDEYIKSNSPFDEISTRKLLREEDCDEIIEAVKRNGVEPSRLMDNFVLNTLCTTNIRKVFPPKNECMFTRDELYHLIHALEQTKNAITSQAYAHGDFQIAEQVQSIFNTYKYPLYYIWQKYLFGRDEEVWAEEESMMPYQIFISNIKEHTDELISMLNNSNPFAPLSNGAAITKLLHKILSDLQTRLHEGRI
;
A
#
# COMPACT_ATOMS: atom_id res chain seq x y z
N MET A 1 -28.28 7.23 -2.11
CA MET A 1 -27.10 8.09 -2.30
C MET A 1 -25.87 7.27 -1.90
N LEU A 2 -25.45 6.37 -2.79
CA LEU A 2 -24.32 5.42 -2.60
C LEU A 2 -22.97 6.02 -3.03
N ILE A 3 -23.02 7.13 -3.76
CA ILE A 3 -21.85 7.93 -4.12
C ILE A 3 -21.71 9.02 -3.05
N GLN A 4 -21.05 8.69 -1.94
CA GLN A 4 -20.35 9.74 -1.21
C GLN A 4 -19.07 10.03 -1.97
N GLU A 5 -18.77 11.31 -2.16
CA GLU A 5 -17.70 11.84 -2.98
C GLU A 5 -16.36 11.13 -2.73
N ASN A 6 -15.72 10.68 -3.82
CA ASN A 6 -14.41 10.05 -3.85
C ASN A 6 -13.28 10.97 -3.31
N ASP A 7 -13.58 12.26 -3.15
CA ASP A 7 -12.68 13.28 -2.59
C ASP A 7 -12.44 13.13 -1.07
N SER A 8 -12.99 12.08 -0.44
CA SER A 8 -13.02 11.91 1.02
C SER A 8 -12.34 10.65 1.53
N ILE A 9 -11.32 10.11 0.85
CA ILE A 9 -10.44 9.11 1.48
C ILE A 9 -9.71 9.78 2.67
N ARG A 10 -10.26 9.64 3.89
CA ARG A 10 -9.86 10.42 5.07
C ARG A 10 -8.68 9.82 5.84
N ASN A 11 -8.33 8.54 5.65
CA ASN A 11 -7.11 7.89 6.16
C ASN A 11 -7.01 6.42 5.69
N SER A 12 -5.85 5.78 5.94
CA SER A 12 -5.59 4.38 5.58
C SER A 12 -6.54 3.35 6.22
N GLU A 13 -7.00 3.61 7.45
CA GLU A 13 -7.83 2.66 8.20
C GLU A 13 -9.20 2.48 7.54
N GLU A 14 -9.82 3.59 7.12
CA GLU A 14 -11.09 3.57 6.39
C GLU A 14 -10.99 2.79 5.08
N VAL A 15 -9.93 3.03 4.29
CA VAL A 15 -9.71 2.33 3.01
C VAL A 15 -9.54 0.82 3.19
N TRP A 16 -8.76 0.41 4.19
CA TRP A 16 -8.56 -1.01 4.49
C TRP A 16 -9.81 -1.68 5.06
N ASN A 17 -10.65 -0.94 5.79
CA ASN A 17 -11.96 -1.43 6.23
C ASN A 17 -12.90 -1.68 5.03
N ILE A 18 -12.88 -0.80 4.02
CA ILE A 18 -13.65 -1.00 2.78
C ILE A 18 -13.12 -2.21 2.00
N ALA A 19 -11.79 -2.38 1.89
CA ALA A 19 -11.19 -3.55 1.25
C ALA A 19 -11.58 -4.86 1.96
N ARG A 20 -11.65 -4.83 3.30
CA ARG A 20 -12.11 -5.98 4.10
C ARG A 20 -13.60 -6.28 3.87
N ALA A 21 -14.44 -5.25 3.78
CA ALA A 21 -15.84 -5.42 3.42
C ALA A 21 -16.00 -6.03 2.01
N LEU A 22 -15.21 -5.55 1.04
CA LEU A 22 -15.18 -6.11 -0.31
C LEU A 22 -14.77 -7.60 -0.31
N GLN A 23 -13.76 -7.98 0.48
CA GLN A 23 -13.37 -9.38 0.63
C GLN A 23 -14.52 -10.26 1.16
N ILE A 24 -15.27 -9.78 2.15
CA ILE A 24 -16.43 -10.50 2.70
C ILE A 24 -17.51 -10.65 1.63
N LEU A 25 -17.77 -9.61 0.83
CA LEU A 25 -18.76 -9.64 -0.25
C LEU A 25 -18.35 -10.63 -1.36
N ILE A 26 -17.06 -10.70 -1.71
CA ILE A 26 -16.53 -11.69 -2.66
C ILE A 26 -16.80 -13.11 -2.16
N GLU A 27 -16.53 -13.39 -0.87
CA GLU A 27 -16.83 -14.71 -0.30
C GLU A 27 -18.33 -15.00 -0.26
N ALA A 28 -19.17 -14.01 0.08
CA ALA A 28 -20.62 -14.17 0.04
C ALA A 28 -21.14 -14.47 -1.37
N ASN A 29 -20.60 -13.80 -2.40
CA ASN A 29 -20.97 -14.05 -3.80
C ASN A 29 -20.65 -15.49 -4.25
N LYS A 30 -19.56 -16.09 -3.73
CA LYS A 30 -19.21 -17.50 -4.03
C LYS A 30 -20.20 -18.49 -3.42
N LEU A 31 -20.82 -18.14 -2.29
CA LEU A 31 -21.80 -19.00 -1.61
C LEU A 31 -23.17 -18.96 -2.28
N GLU A 32 -23.51 -17.86 -2.95
CA GLU A 32 -24.76 -17.72 -3.71
C GLU A 32 -24.62 -18.32 -5.11
N SER A 33 -25.07 -19.56 -5.33
CA SER A 33 -24.98 -20.20 -6.66
C SER A 33 -26.02 -19.67 -7.66
N GLU A 34 -27.20 -19.29 -7.18
CA GLU A 34 -28.34 -18.87 -8.00
C GLU A 34 -28.41 -17.34 -8.17
N ILE A 35 -29.12 -16.88 -9.20
CA ILE A 35 -29.34 -15.46 -9.44
C ILE A 35 -30.52 -15.01 -8.57
N THR A 36 -30.21 -14.56 -7.37
CA THR A 36 -31.18 -14.07 -6.39
C THR A 36 -31.10 -12.54 -6.27
N PRO A 37 -32.15 -11.87 -5.76
CA PRO A 37 -32.07 -10.46 -5.38
C PRO A 37 -30.89 -10.17 -4.44
N LEU A 38 -30.58 -11.11 -3.53
CA LEU A 38 -29.44 -11.00 -2.62
C LEU A 38 -28.11 -11.01 -3.38
N LYS A 39 -27.91 -11.96 -4.31
CA LYS A 39 -26.68 -12.02 -5.13
C LYS A 39 -26.48 -10.73 -5.93
N ILE A 40 -27.53 -10.19 -6.52
CA ILE A 40 -27.48 -8.91 -7.24
C ILE A 40 -27.05 -7.78 -6.30
N LYS A 41 -27.65 -7.69 -5.10
CA LYS A 41 -27.26 -6.68 -4.11
C LYS A 41 -25.81 -6.83 -3.63
N ILE A 42 -25.31 -8.06 -3.50
CA ILE A 42 -23.89 -8.32 -3.19
C ILE A 42 -23.00 -7.74 -4.29
N ILE A 43 -23.28 -8.03 -5.56
CA ILE A 43 -22.49 -7.52 -6.69
C ILE A 43 -22.53 -5.99 -6.77
N MET A 44 -23.68 -5.37 -6.51
CA MET A 44 -23.79 -3.91 -6.43
C MET A 44 -22.97 -3.32 -5.29
N ALA A 45 -22.99 -3.96 -4.11
CA ALA A 45 -22.14 -3.55 -2.99
C ALA A 45 -20.65 -3.68 -3.33
N MET A 46 -20.26 -4.74 -4.07
CA MET A 46 -18.90 -4.89 -4.59
C MET A 46 -18.52 -3.75 -5.55
N ALA A 47 -19.45 -3.31 -6.42
CA ALA A 47 -19.24 -2.16 -7.29
C ALA A 47 -18.96 -0.88 -6.48
N SER A 48 -19.76 -0.62 -5.45
CA SER A 48 -19.61 0.53 -4.57
C SER A 48 -18.28 0.49 -3.79
N CYS A 49 -17.92 -0.65 -3.20
CA CYS A 49 -16.64 -0.79 -2.52
C CYS A 49 -15.45 -0.56 -3.45
N ASN A 50 -15.48 -1.13 -4.67
CA ASN A 50 -14.42 -0.90 -5.65
C ASN A 50 -14.33 0.57 -6.08
N TYR A 51 -15.47 1.25 -6.21
CA TYR A 51 -15.49 2.68 -6.52
C TYR A 51 -14.83 3.50 -5.40
N GLN A 52 -15.16 3.21 -4.13
CA GLN A 52 -14.63 3.92 -2.96
C GLN A 52 -13.12 3.72 -2.71
N ILE A 53 -12.54 2.63 -3.22
CA ILE A 53 -11.09 2.35 -3.12
C ILE A 53 -10.34 2.64 -4.43
N ASP A 54 -10.98 3.40 -5.33
CA ASP A 54 -10.44 3.83 -6.63
C ASP A 54 -10.07 2.68 -7.59
N ASN A 55 -10.71 1.51 -7.46
CA ASN A 55 -10.61 0.42 -8.43
C ASN A 55 -11.66 0.58 -9.54
N LEU A 56 -11.54 1.65 -10.32
CA LEU A 56 -12.59 2.08 -11.26
C LEU A 56 -12.98 1.01 -12.29
N ASP A 57 -12.03 0.22 -12.81
CA ASP A 57 -12.31 -0.88 -13.74
C ASP A 57 -13.21 -1.96 -13.11
N TYR A 58 -12.93 -2.34 -11.86
CA TYR A 58 -13.72 -3.34 -11.15
C TYR A 58 -15.08 -2.77 -10.75
N ALA A 59 -15.14 -1.49 -10.36
CA ALA A 59 -16.39 -0.81 -10.06
C ALA A 59 -17.33 -0.81 -11.26
N TYR A 60 -16.82 -0.42 -12.43
CA TYR A 60 -17.55 -0.43 -13.68
C TYR A 60 -18.04 -1.84 -14.05
N ASN A 61 -17.14 -2.83 -14.03
CA ASN A 61 -17.51 -4.19 -14.43
C ASN A 61 -18.53 -4.82 -13.47
N CYS A 62 -18.39 -4.65 -12.15
CA CYS A 62 -19.38 -5.09 -11.18
C CYS A 62 -20.76 -4.44 -11.42
N ALA A 63 -20.81 -3.14 -11.70
CA ALA A 63 -22.05 -2.43 -11.97
C ALA A 63 -22.74 -2.95 -13.25
N VAL A 64 -21.98 -3.17 -14.33
CA VAL A 64 -22.51 -3.76 -15.57
C VAL A 64 -23.00 -5.18 -15.34
N ILE A 65 -22.23 -6.02 -14.64
CA ILE A 65 -22.64 -7.40 -14.32
C ILE A 65 -23.91 -7.40 -13.46
N ALA A 66 -24.05 -6.50 -12.50
CA ALA A 66 -25.27 -6.39 -11.70
C ALA A 66 -26.49 -6.10 -12.58
N LYS A 67 -26.38 -5.20 -13.58
CA LYS A 67 -27.46 -4.93 -14.54
C LYS A 67 -27.83 -6.16 -15.38
N GLU A 68 -26.83 -6.88 -15.89
CA GLU A 68 -27.05 -8.13 -16.63
C GLU A 68 -27.77 -9.18 -15.77
N LYS A 69 -27.42 -9.27 -14.47
CA LYS A 69 -28.09 -10.18 -13.53
C LYS A 69 -29.50 -9.74 -13.17
N ILE A 70 -29.80 -8.44 -13.17
CA ILE A 70 -31.18 -7.92 -13.08
C ILE A 70 -31.99 -8.40 -14.30
N ASP A 71 -31.45 -8.26 -15.51
CA ASP A 71 -32.11 -8.70 -16.75
C ASP A 71 -32.35 -10.22 -16.76
N GLU A 72 -31.37 -11.00 -16.30
CA GLU A 72 -31.49 -12.46 -16.16
C GLU A 72 -32.59 -12.82 -15.14
N TYR A 73 -32.62 -12.17 -13.98
CA TYR A 73 -33.62 -12.40 -12.93
C TYR A 73 -35.05 -12.08 -13.39
N ILE A 74 -35.22 -11.00 -14.15
CA ILE A 74 -36.52 -10.60 -14.72
C ILE A 74 -37.01 -11.67 -15.71
N LYS A 75 -36.12 -12.19 -16.55
CA LYS A 75 -36.44 -13.26 -17.52
C LYS A 75 -36.74 -14.60 -16.87
N SER A 76 -36.18 -14.89 -15.69
CA SER A 76 -36.29 -16.19 -15.02
C SER A 76 -37.52 -16.35 -14.10
N ASN A 77 -38.59 -15.57 -14.29
CA ASN A 77 -39.78 -15.45 -13.43
C ASN A 77 -39.60 -14.60 -12.17
N SER A 78 -39.21 -13.32 -12.31
CA SER A 78 -39.42 -12.36 -11.22
C SER A 78 -40.90 -12.35 -10.79
N PRO A 79 -41.20 -12.34 -9.47
CA PRO A 79 -42.59 -12.28 -8.98
C PRO A 79 -43.24 -10.91 -9.19
N PHE A 80 -42.47 -9.90 -9.63
CA PHE A 80 -42.94 -8.54 -9.89
C PHE A 80 -42.79 -8.20 -11.37
N ASP A 81 -43.50 -7.16 -11.82
CA ASP A 81 -43.27 -6.59 -13.16
C ASP A 81 -41.84 -6.04 -13.30
N GLU A 82 -41.41 -5.86 -14.54
CA GLU A 82 -40.06 -5.41 -14.88
C GLU A 82 -39.69 -4.09 -14.17
N ILE A 83 -40.58 -3.10 -14.22
CA ILE A 83 -40.32 -1.75 -13.67
C ILE A 83 -40.16 -1.83 -12.15
N SER A 84 -41.08 -2.54 -11.48
CA SER A 84 -41.02 -2.75 -10.03
C SER A 84 -39.75 -3.51 -9.62
N THR A 85 -39.35 -4.52 -10.40
CA THR A 85 -38.15 -5.33 -10.13
C THR A 85 -36.88 -4.48 -10.21
N ARG A 86 -36.72 -3.70 -11.28
CA ARG A 86 -35.57 -2.81 -11.48
C ARG A 86 -35.45 -1.77 -10.37
N LYS A 87 -36.58 -1.18 -9.97
CA LYS A 87 -36.65 -0.22 -8.85
C LYS A 87 -36.31 -0.85 -7.49
N LEU A 88 -36.81 -2.06 -7.23
CA LEU A 88 -36.49 -2.80 -6.00
C LEU A 88 -34.98 -3.12 -5.93
N LEU A 89 -34.42 -3.55 -7.06
CA LEU A 89 -33.00 -3.88 -7.18
C LEU A 89 -32.13 -2.63 -7.29
N ARG A 90 -32.72 -1.45 -7.44
CA ARG A 90 -32.04 -0.15 -7.52
C ARG A 90 -31.04 -0.08 -8.68
N GLU A 91 -31.48 -0.47 -9.87
CA GLU A 91 -30.68 -0.40 -11.09
C GLU A 91 -30.06 1.00 -11.31
N GLU A 92 -30.74 2.06 -10.85
CA GLU A 92 -30.23 3.43 -10.91
C GLU A 92 -28.88 3.62 -10.21
N ASP A 93 -28.59 2.87 -9.13
CA ASP A 93 -27.30 2.94 -8.45
C ASP A 93 -26.15 2.41 -9.35
N CYS A 94 -26.43 1.43 -10.20
CA CYS A 94 -25.46 0.92 -11.17
C CYS A 94 -25.17 1.97 -12.25
N ASP A 95 -26.21 2.65 -12.73
CA ASP A 95 -26.07 3.73 -13.71
C ASP A 95 -25.24 4.89 -13.15
N GLU A 96 -25.48 5.26 -11.90
CA GLU A 96 -24.71 6.29 -11.20
C GLU A 96 -23.21 5.94 -11.16
N ILE A 97 -22.84 4.69 -10.80
CA ILE A 97 -21.43 4.23 -10.78
C ILE A 97 -20.82 4.21 -12.18
N ILE A 98 -21.56 3.68 -13.17
CA ILE A 98 -21.09 3.59 -14.56
C ILE A 98 -20.76 4.99 -15.10
N GLU A 99 -21.66 5.96 -14.90
CA GLU A 99 -21.45 7.34 -15.35
C GLU A 99 -20.39 8.08 -14.53
N ALA A 100 -20.21 7.73 -13.25
CA ALA A 100 -19.13 8.28 -12.44
C ALA A 100 -17.74 7.78 -12.92
N VAL A 101 -17.60 6.49 -13.26
CA VAL A 101 -16.34 5.95 -13.79
C VAL A 101 -16.00 6.55 -15.16
N LYS A 102 -16.97 6.67 -16.08
CA LYS A 102 -16.76 7.29 -17.39
C LYS A 102 -16.27 8.74 -17.29
N ARG A 103 -16.81 9.51 -16.34
CA ARG A 103 -16.40 10.90 -16.10
C ARG A 103 -14.96 11.03 -15.62
N ASN A 104 -14.40 10.00 -15.00
CA ASN A 104 -12.99 9.95 -14.56
C ASN A 104 -12.02 9.60 -15.71
N GLY A 105 -12.47 9.54 -16.96
CA GLY A 105 -11.61 9.34 -18.13
C GLY A 105 -11.08 7.92 -18.32
N VAL A 106 -11.64 6.94 -17.60
CA VAL A 106 -11.31 5.52 -17.75
C VAL A 106 -12.03 4.98 -18.99
N GLU A 107 -11.28 4.49 -19.99
CA GLU A 107 -11.87 3.73 -21.09
C GLU A 107 -12.39 2.39 -20.54
N PRO A 108 -13.70 2.11 -20.61
CA PRO A 108 -14.25 0.92 -20.02
C PRO A 108 -13.75 -0.33 -20.75
N SER A 109 -12.97 -1.14 -20.03
CA SER A 109 -12.53 -2.47 -20.45
C SER A 109 -13.47 -3.53 -19.88
N ARG A 110 -14.02 -4.41 -20.72
CA ARG A 110 -14.83 -5.55 -20.26
C ARG A 110 -13.91 -6.65 -19.75
N LEU A 111 -13.83 -6.79 -18.43
CA LEU A 111 -13.09 -7.85 -17.77
C LEU A 111 -13.93 -9.14 -17.72
N MET A 112 -13.27 -10.29 -17.54
CA MET A 112 -13.98 -11.56 -17.35
C MET A 112 -14.76 -11.54 -16.03
N ASP A 113 -16.07 -11.80 -16.08
CA ASP A 113 -16.96 -11.81 -14.91
C ASP A 113 -16.42 -12.65 -13.75
N ASN A 114 -15.94 -13.86 -14.06
CA ASN A 114 -15.41 -14.77 -13.05
C ASN A 114 -14.17 -14.21 -12.35
N PHE A 115 -13.39 -13.37 -13.02
CA PHE A 115 -12.24 -12.73 -12.42
C PHE A 115 -12.65 -11.54 -11.54
N VAL A 116 -13.54 -10.69 -12.06
CA VAL A 116 -14.06 -9.48 -11.38
C VAL A 116 -14.79 -9.85 -10.08
N LEU A 117 -15.62 -10.90 -10.12
CA LEU A 117 -16.48 -11.27 -9.00
C LEU A 117 -15.79 -12.13 -7.93
N ASN A 118 -14.56 -12.60 -8.18
CA ASN A 118 -13.87 -13.51 -7.26
C ASN A 118 -12.51 -13.01 -6.77
N THR A 119 -12.03 -11.89 -7.30
CA THR A 119 -10.67 -11.38 -7.01
C THR A 119 -10.75 -10.04 -6.29
N LEU A 120 -10.07 -9.95 -5.15
CA LEU A 120 -9.82 -8.66 -4.50
C LEU A 120 -8.62 -7.99 -5.17
N CYS A 121 -8.85 -6.85 -5.82
CA CYS A 121 -7.77 -5.98 -6.27
C CYS A 121 -7.49 -4.92 -5.18
N THR A 122 -6.26 -4.84 -4.68
CA THR A 122 -5.86 -3.78 -3.73
C THR A 122 -4.68 -2.97 -4.25
N THR A 123 -4.39 -3.05 -5.56
CA THR A 123 -3.22 -2.41 -6.16
C THR A 123 -3.25 -0.89 -5.97
N ASN A 124 -4.42 -0.27 -6.14
CA ASN A 124 -4.56 1.19 -5.98
C ASN A 124 -4.47 1.62 -4.51
N ILE A 125 -5.06 0.84 -3.60
CA ILE A 125 -4.87 1.03 -2.15
C ILE A 125 -3.39 0.93 -1.78
N ARG A 126 -2.67 -0.09 -2.26
CA ARG A 126 -1.27 -0.32 -1.92
C ARG A 126 -0.32 0.76 -2.45
N LYS A 127 -0.68 1.43 -3.57
CA LYS A 127 0.07 2.57 -4.10
C LYS A 127 0.00 3.80 -3.19
N VAL A 128 -1.13 4.01 -2.51
CA VAL A 128 -1.38 5.19 -1.67
C VAL A 128 -1.16 4.91 -0.18
N PHE A 129 -1.47 3.69 0.26
CA PHE A 129 -1.39 3.20 1.63
C PHE A 129 -0.78 1.80 1.66
N PRO A 130 0.55 1.66 1.50
CA PRO A 130 1.20 0.37 1.67
C PRO A 130 0.88 -0.20 3.06
N PRO A 131 0.67 -1.52 3.18
CA PRO A 131 0.14 -2.13 4.40
C PRO A 131 1.16 -2.02 5.53
N LYS A 132 1.01 -0.96 6.34
CA LYS A 132 1.73 -0.69 7.59
C LYS A 132 1.61 -1.85 8.59
N ASN A 133 0.56 -2.66 8.47
CA ASN A 133 0.23 -3.80 9.33
C ASN A 133 0.75 -5.17 8.83
N GLU A 134 1.46 -5.22 7.70
CA GLU A 134 2.12 -6.45 7.20
C GLU A 134 3.64 -6.43 7.40
N CYS A 135 4.20 -5.30 7.86
CA CYS A 135 5.63 -5.16 8.06
C CYS A 135 6.04 -6.03 9.24
N MET A 136 7.17 -6.72 9.13
CA MET A 136 7.68 -7.52 10.26
C MET A 136 8.15 -6.65 11.42
N PHE A 137 8.26 -5.33 11.23
CA PHE A 137 8.74 -4.33 12.19
C PHE A 137 7.71 -3.24 12.51
N THR A 138 7.87 -2.59 13.66
CA THR A 138 7.00 -1.52 14.14
C THR A 138 7.53 -0.13 13.75
N ARG A 139 6.64 0.88 13.78
CA ARG A 139 7.02 2.30 13.64
C ARG A 139 8.15 2.67 14.59
N ASP A 140 8.02 2.29 15.86
CA ASP A 140 8.96 2.68 16.90
C ASP A 140 10.30 1.99 16.70
N GLU A 141 10.33 0.74 16.25
CA GLU A 141 11.58 0.07 15.87
C GLU A 141 12.33 0.84 14.76
N LEU A 142 11.62 1.29 13.72
CA LEU A 142 12.21 2.09 12.65
C LEU A 142 12.70 3.45 13.15
N TYR A 143 11.86 4.17 13.90
CA TYR A 143 12.17 5.48 14.48
C TYR A 143 13.43 5.43 15.34
N HIS A 144 13.46 4.51 16.32
CA HIS A 144 14.60 4.39 17.23
C HIS A 144 15.86 3.93 16.51
N LEU A 145 15.76 3.10 15.46
CA LEU A 145 16.93 2.71 14.67
C LEU A 145 17.56 3.90 13.96
N ILE A 146 16.76 4.74 13.30
CA ILE A 146 17.25 5.93 12.60
C ILE A 146 17.99 6.84 13.59
N HIS A 147 17.38 7.12 14.74
CA HIS A 147 18.00 7.96 15.77
C HIS A 147 19.23 7.31 16.39
N ALA A 148 19.24 6.00 16.62
CA ALA A 148 20.41 5.30 17.16
C ALA A 148 21.59 5.35 16.19
N LEU A 149 21.35 5.19 14.88
CA LEU A 149 22.37 5.35 13.86
C LEU A 149 22.92 6.78 13.85
N GLU A 150 22.04 7.79 13.89
CA GLU A 150 22.45 9.20 13.90
C GLU A 150 23.27 9.55 15.14
N GLN A 151 22.83 9.14 16.33
CA GLN A 151 23.53 9.37 17.59
C GLN A 151 24.90 8.68 17.62
N THR A 152 24.95 7.43 17.16
CA THR A 152 26.21 6.66 17.12
C THR A 152 27.19 7.26 16.13
N LYS A 153 26.72 7.64 14.93
CA LYS A 153 27.51 8.39 13.94
C LYS A 153 28.10 9.65 14.56
N ASN A 154 27.26 10.49 15.16
CA ASN A 154 27.68 11.79 15.72
C ASN A 154 28.68 11.63 16.88
N ALA A 155 28.53 10.59 17.70
CA ALA A 155 29.49 10.29 18.76
C ALA A 155 30.87 9.91 18.20
N ILE A 156 30.92 9.02 17.20
CA ILE A 156 32.17 8.55 16.59
C ILE A 156 32.85 9.68 15.80
N THR A 157 32.09 10.42 14.98
CA THR A 157 32.66 11.51 14.17
C THR A 157 33.19 12.65 15.04
N SER A 158 32.47 13.02 16.11
CA SER A 158 32.94 14.03 17.06
C SER A 158 34.26 13.63 17.71
N GLN A 159 34.40 12.36 18.09
CA GLN A 159 35.66 11.83 18.63
C GLN A 159 36.78 11.85 17.58
N ALA A 160 36.52 11.39 16.36
CA ALA A 160 37.50 11.39 15.28
C ALA A 160 37.99 12.81 14.95
N TYR A 161 37.08 13.79 14.84
CA TYR A 161 37.45 15.19 14.64
C TYR A 161 38.29 15.75 15.79
N ALA A 162 37.97 15.42 17.04
CA ALA A 162 38.75 15.87 18.20
C ALA A 162 40.18 15.32 18.20
N HIS A 163 40.43 14.16 17.58
CA HIS A 163 41.75 13.55 17.45
C HIS A 163 42.47 13.90 16.13
N GLY A 164 41.82 14.67 15.24
CA GLY A 164 42.35 15.03 13.92
C GLY A 164 42.22 13.93 12.86
N ASP A 165 41.43 12.89 13.13
CA ASP A 165 41.20 11.75 12.23
C ASP A 165 40.09 12.03 11.21
N PHE A 166 40.27 13.07 10.40
CA PHE A 166 39.24 13.56 9.47
C PHE A 166 38.76 12.50 8.47
N GLN A 167 39.66 11.66 7.97
CA GLN A 167 39.33 10.57 7.03
C GLN A 167 38.42 9.52 7.67
N ILE A 168 38.65 9.20 8.95
CA ILE A 168 37.81 8.26 9.70
C ILE A 168 36.42 8.86 9.90
N ALA A 169 36.34 10.15 10.23
CA ALA A 169 35.07 10.85 10.37
C ALA A 169 34.24 10.82 9.09
N GLU A 170 34.85 11.12 7.94
CA GLU A 170 34.18 11.07 6.63
C GLU A 170 33.71 9.65 6.29
N GLN A 171 34.55 8.64 6.53
CA GLN A 171 34.18 7.24 6.27
C GLN A 171 33.00 6.79 7.12
N VAL A 172 33.01 7.11 8.42
CA VAL A 172 31.91 6.82 9.34
C VAL A 172 30.63 7.53 8.90
N GLN A 173 30.72 8.81 8.54
CA GLN A 173 29.56 9.56 8.06
C GLN A 173 28.95 8.94 6.80
N SER A 174 29.79 8.56 5.83
CA SER A 174 29.36 7.91 4.59
C SER A 174 28.65 6.57 4.85
N ILE A 175 29.25 5.70 5.66
CA ILE A 175 28.69 4.38 5.99
C ILE A 175 27.33 4.54 6.66
N PHE A 176 27.24 5.34 7.72
CA PHE A 176 26.00 5.49 8.48
C PHE A 176 24.89 6.13 7.66
N ASN A 177 25.21 7.15 6.83
CA ASN A 177 24.21 7.78 5.97
C ASN A 177 23.66 6.80 4.93
N THR A 178 24.50 5.95 4.34
CA THR A 178 24.07 4.94 3.35
C THR A 178 23.05 3.97 3.96
N TYR A 179 23.23 3.57 5.22
CA TYR A 179 22.26 2.72 5.93
C TYR A 179 21.01 3.46 6.40
N LYS A 180 21.03 4.80 6.52
CA LYS A 180 19.84 5.61 6.85
C LYS A 180 18.93 5.83 5.66
N TYR A 181 19.47 5.99 4.45
CA TYR A 181 18.67 6.25 3.24
C TYR A 181 17.51 5.27 2.99
N PRO A 182 17.70 3.94 3.05
CA PRO A 182 16.57 3.02 2.92
C PRO A 182 15.58 3.15 4.08
N LEU A 183 16.02 3.53 5.29
CA LEU A 183 15.13 3.73 6.44
C LEU A 183 14.25 4.98 6.26
N TYR A 184 14.81 6.06 5.72
CA TYR A 184 14.06 7.26 5.32
C TYR A 184 13.06 6.95 4.21
N TYR A 185 13.49 6.19 3.21
CA TYR A 185 12.60 5.74 2.15
C TYR A 185 11.43 4.93 2.71
N ILE A 186 11.69 3.99 3.62
CA ILE A 186 10.64 3.23 4.31
C ILE A 186 9.74 4.18 5.12
N TRP A 187 10.31 5.10 5.88
CA TRP A 187 9.55 6.08 6.67
C TRP A 187 8.54 6.85 5.81
N GLN A 188 9.02 7.39 4.69
CA GLN A 188 8.25 8.14 3.70
C GLN A 188 7.21 7.26 3.01
N LYS A 189 7.66 6.15 2.39
CA LYS A 189 6.78 5.31 1.58
C LYS A 189 5.75 4.58 2.42
N TYR A 190 6.10 4.17 3.64
CA TYR A 190 5.21 3.42 4.53
C TYR A 190 4.35 4.33 5.41
N LEU A 191 4.49 5.66 5.25
CA LEU A 191 3.73 6.68 5.95
C LEU A 191 3.80 6.49 7.47
N PHE A 192 5.02 6.33 8.00
CA PHE A 192 5.26 6.12 9.43
C PHE A 192 5.14 7.40 10.27
N GLY A 193 5.31 8.58 9.65
CA GLY A 193 5.17 9.89 10.28
C GLY A 193 5.54 10.99 9.29
N ARG A 194 5.79 12.20 9.81
CA ARG A 194 6.30 13.31 8.98
C ARG A 194 7.81 13.19 8.79
N ASP A 195 8.35 13.74 7.71
CA ASP A 195 9.76 13.61 7.37
C ASP A 195 10.66 14.31 8.42
N GLU A 196 10.21 15.43 8.97
CA GLU A 196 10.96 16.21 9.96
C GLU A 196 11.13 15.48 11.30
N GLU A 197 10.42 14.37 11.52
CA GLU A 197 10.60 13.53 12.72
C GLU A 197 11.92 12.74 12.67
N VAL A 198 12.42 12.44 11.46
CA VAL A 198 13.57 11.55 11.25
C VAL A 198 14.68 12.19 10.41
N TRP A 199 14.35 13.20 9.61
CA TRP A 199 15.28 13.91 8.73
C TRP A 199 15.83 15.17 9.40
N ALA A 200 17.15 15.29 9.50
CA ALA A 200 17.77 16.50 10.04
C ALA A 200 17.76 17.64 9.01
N GLU A 201 17.36 18.85 9.40
CA GLU A 201 17.24 20.01 8.47
C GLU A 201 18.51 20.33 7.68
N GLU A 202 19.69 19.99 8.22
CA GLU A 202 21.00 20.23 7.58
C GLU A 202 21.47 19.06 6.69
N GLU A 203 20.76 17.94 6.65
CA GLU A 203 21.13 16.76 5.87
C GLU A 203 20.75 16.93 4.39
N SER A 204 21.76 16.88 3.51
CA SER A 204 21.55 17.03 2.07
C SER A 204 20.65 15.92 1.50
N MET A 205 19.63 16.33 0.73
CA MET A 205 18.72 15.43 0.01
C MET A 205 19.37 14.75 -1.20
N MET A 206 20.45 15.32 -1.77
CA MET A 206 21.03 14.85 -3.04
C MET A 206 21.57 13.41 -2.96
N PRO A 207 22.40 13.05 -1.96
CA PRO A 207 22.85 11.66 -1.79
C PRO A 207 21.70 10.66 -1.64
N TYR A 208 20.63 11.06 -0.94
CA TYR A 208 19.44 10.24 -0.81
C TYR A 208 18.71 10.05 -2.14
N GLN A 209 18.54 11.11 -2.92
CA GLN A 209 17.93 11.04 -4.24
C GLN A 209 18.71 10.11 -5.19
N ILE A 210 20.04 10.15 -5.13
CA ILE A 210 20.91 9.23 -5.87
C ILE A 210 20.68 7.80 -5.38
N PHE A 211 20.63 7.59 -4.06
CA PHE A 211 20.39 6.26 -3.50
C PHE A 211 19.05 5.67 -3.94
N ILE A 212 17.96 6.45 -3.87
CA ILE A 212 16.63 5.95 -4.22
C ILE A 212 16.45 5.66 -5.71
N SER A 213 17.26 6.29 -6.58
CA SER A 213 17.17 6.07 -8.03
C SER A 213 17.42 4.61 -8.43
N ASN A 214 18.26 3.90 -7.66
CA ASN A 214 18.56 2.47 -7.81
C ASN A 214 18.29 1.71 -6.50
N ILE A 215 17.19 2.02 -5.81
CA ILE A 215 16.93 1.53 -4.46
C ILE A 215 16.98 0.01 -4.31
N LYS A 216 16.55 -0.74 -5.34
CA LYS A 216 16.55 -2.20 -5.33
C LYS A 216 17.97 -2.76 -5.23
N GLU A 217 18.84 -2.34 -6.15
CA GLU A 217 20.24 -2.77 -6.20
C GLU A 217 20.98 -2.35 -4.92
N HIS A 218 20.80 -1.10 -4.49
CA HIS A 218 21.44 -0.62 -3.27
C HIS A 218 20.95 -1.34 -2.00
N THR A 219 19.66 -1.71 -1.92
CA THR A 219 19.14 -2.48 -0.79
C THR A 219 19.76 -3.89 -0.76
N ASP A 220 19.89 -4.53 -1.92
CA ASP A 220 20.52 -5.85 -2.04
C ASP A 220 22.00 -5.82 -1.61
N GLU A 221 22.73 -4.79 -2.04
CA GLU A 221 24.12 -4.55 -1.65
C GLU A 221 24.26 -4.34 -0.14
N LEU A 222 23.40 -3.50 0.47
CA LEU A 222 23.44 -3.25 1.91
C LEU A 222 23.19 -4.51 2.73
N ILE A 223 22.25 -5.37 2.32
CA ILE A 223 22.00 -6.66 2.96
C ILE A 223 23.20 -7.60 2.80
N SER A 224 23.80 -7.63 1.61
CA SER A 224 25.02 -8.40 1.36
C SER A 224 26.17 -7.95 2.25
N MET A 225 26.39 -6.65 2.41
CA MET A 225 27.41 -6.11 3.31
C MET A 225 27.12 -6.44 4.78
N LEU A 226 25.87 -6.41 5.23
CA LEU A 226 25.54 -6.83 6.60
C LEU A 226 25.86 -8.30 6.86
N ASN A 227 25.71 -9.16 5.85
CA ASN A 227 26.01 -10.59 5.96
C ASN A 227 27.51 -10.89 5.88
N ASN A 228 28.24 -10.20 5.01
CA ASN A 228 29.61 -10.56 4.62
C ASN A 228 30.69 -9.67 5.26
N SER A 229 30.37 -8.43 5.56
CA SER A 229 31.32 -7.39 5.98
C SER A 229 30.63 -6.33 6.85
N ASN A 230 29.97 -6.80 7.92
CA ASN A 230 29.11 -5.97 8.76
C ASN A 230 29.87 -4.77 9.39
N PRO A 231 29.56 -3.52 8.98
CA PRO A 231 30.29 -2.35 9.48
C PRO A 231 29.95 -2.01 10.94
N PHE A 232 28.86 -2.56 11.47
CA PHE A 232 28.42 -2.32 12.84
C PHE A 232 29.00 -3.34 13.84
N ALA A 233 29.64 -4.41 13.38
CA ALA A 233 30.20 -5.46 14.24
C ALA A 233 31.17 -4.95 15.33
N PRO A 234 32.01 -3.92 15.10
CA PRO A 234 32.91 -3.38 16.14
C PRO A 234 32.21 -2.60 17.26
N LEU A 235 30.92 -2.25 17.10
CA LEU A 235 30.18 -1.42 18.05
C LEU A 235 29.62 -2.25 19.21
N SER A 236 29.54 -1.67 20.40
CA SER A 236 28.99 -2.34 21.60
C SER A 236 27.52 -2.76 21.42
N ASN A 237 26.74 -1.98 20.68
CA ASN A 237 25.35 -2.23 20.31
C ASN A 237 25.21 -2.81 18.88
N GLY A 238 26.33 -3.18 18.24
CA GLY A 238 26.40 -3.59 16.84
C GLY A 238 25.45 -4.74 16.49
N ALA A 239 25.41 -5.79 17.32
CA ALA A 239 24.54 -6.93 17.09
C ALA A 239 23.04 -6.57 17.07
N ALA A 240 22.61 -5.63 17.92
CA ALA A 240 21.23 -5.17 17.97
C ALA A 240 20.89 -4.32 16.73
N ILE A 241 21.79 -3.40 16.35
CA ILE A 241 21.67 -2.58 15.13
C ILE A 241 21.57 -3.49 13.91
N THR A 242 22.49 -4.44 13.75
CA THR A 242 22.52 -5.38 12.62
C THR A 242 21.26 -6.22 12.53
N LYS A 243 20.76 -6.74 13.65
CA LYS A 243 19.51 -7.53 13.66
C LYS A 243 18.32 -6.71 13.17
N LEU A 244 18.21 -5.46 13.63
CA LEU A 244 17.10 -4.59 13.28
C LEU A 244 17.19 -4.09 11.83
N LEU A 245 18.40 -3.76 11.37
CA LEU A 245 18.66 -3.45 9.96
C LEU A 245 18.30 -4.63 9.06
N HIS A 246 18.71 -5.86 9.37
CA HIS A 246 18.32 -7.04 8.59
C HIS A 246 16.81 -7.18 8.51
N LYS A 247 16.13 -7.10 9.65
CA LYS A 247 14.68 -7.21 9.73
C LYS A 247 13.96 -6.20 8.82
N ILE A 248 14.39 -4.94 8.86
CA ILE A 248 13.76 -3.84 8.12
C ILE A 248 14.15 -3.89 6.63
N LEU A 249 15.43 -4.08 6.32
CA LEU A 249 15.91 -4.10 4.93
C LEU A 249 15.42 -5.33 4.17
N SER A 250 15.30 -6.50 4.82
CA SER A 250 14.73 -7.69 4.17
C SER A 250 13.25 -7.50 3.82
N ASP A 251 12.47 -6.81 4.67
CA ASP A 251 11.08 -6.46 4.37
C ASP A 251 11.00 -5.52 3.14
N LEU A 252 11.84 -4.49 3.11
CA LEU A 252 11.99 -3.60 1.94
C LEU A 252 12.39 -4.37 0.68
N GLN A 253 13.40 -5.23 0.76
CA GLN A 253 13.87 -6.06 -0.34
C GLN A 253 12.75 -6.92 -0.91
N THR A 254 12.03 -7.67 -0.07
CA THR A 254 10.91 -8.51 -0.51
C THR A 254 9.86 -7.67 -1.24
N ARG A 255 9.46 -6.53 -0.67
CA ARG A 255 8.43 -5.68 -1.26
C ARG A 255 8.86 -5.04 -2.58
N LEU A 256 10.12 -4.61 -2.71
CA LEU A 256 10.67 -4.11 -3.97
C LEU A 256 10.72 -5.20 -5.05
N HIS A 257 11.06 -6.44 -4.67
CA HIS A 257 11.10 -7.57 -5.60
C HIS A 257 9.71 -8.01 -6.07
N GLU A 258 8.71 -7.92 -5.20
CA GLU A 258 7.32 -8.25 -5.49
C GLU A 258 6.53 -7.09 -6.14
N GLY A 259 7.15 -5.92 -6.34
CA GLY A 259 6.48 -4.73 -6.89
C GLY A 259 5.36 -4.19 -6.00
N ARG A 260 5.49 -4.35 -4.67
CA ARG A 260 4.50 -3.89 -3.67
C ARG A 260 4.70 -2.45 -3.23
N ILE A 261 5.79 -1.80 -3.67
CA ILE A 261 6.15 -0.39 -3.43
C ILE A 261 6.77 0.17 -4.71
#